data_AF-A0A2S5CMH3-F1
#
_entry.id   AF-A0A2S5CMH3-F1
#
_cell.length_a   1.000
_cell.length_b   1.000
_cell.length_c   1.000
_cell.angle_alpha   90.00
_cell.angle_beta   90.00
_cell.angle_gamma   90.00
#
_symmetry.space_group_name_H-M   'P 1'
#
loop_
_entity.id
_entity.type
_entity.pdbx_description
1 polymer ?
#
loop_
_entity_poly.entity_id
_entity_poly.type
_entity_poly.pdbx_seq_one_letter_code
_entity_poly.pdbx_strand_id
1 'polypeptide(L)'
;MNKLIAYCLISCAFSTDVYALEPASTERLDAVAERGSHVMPFSLEKTLHIFKPTDNGGIQQVIAKEAGGSAQIALIRQHLAGLSAQFVKGDFSGPQRIHGNDMPGVKELSTAAGQVHFAYQDLPDGGQIAFVSDEPGLIAAIHAYFTAQLSDHARHVQHHGHQP
;
A
#
# COMPACT_ATOMS: atom_id res chain seq x y z
N MET A 1 -18.87 -1.54 -68.89
CA MET A 1 -18.72 -0.67 -67.71
C MET A 1 -18.68 -1.56 -66.46
N ASN A 2 -17.51 -1.96 -66.01
CA ASN A 2 -17.33 -2.69 -64.75
C ASN A 2 -16.37 -1.90 -63.86
N LYS A 3 -16.83 -1.43 -62.70
CA LYS A 3 -15.96 -1.02 -61.60
C LYS A 3 -16.36 -1.84 -60.39
N LEU A 4 -15.54 -2.84 -60.07
CA LEU A 4 -15.58 -3.59 -58.81
C LEU A 4 -15.11 -2.65 -57.69
N ILE A 5 -15.95 -2.45 -56.68
CA ILE A 5 -15.60 -1.77 -55.43
C ILE A 5 -15.20 -2.86 -54.44
N ALA A 6 -13.92 -2.88 -54.07
CA ALA A 6 -13.40 -3.75 -53.03
C ALA A 6 -13.72 -3.14 -51.66
N TYR A 7 -14.50 -3.84 -50.84
CA TYR A 7 -14.64 -3.54 -49.41
C TYR A 7 -13.48 -4.18 -48.67
N CYS A 8 -12.60 -3.35 -48.09
CA CYS A 8 -11.58 -3.80 -47.15
C CYS A 8 -12.21 -3.81 -45.75
N LEU A 9 -12.54 -5.00 -45.24
CA LEU A 9 -12.93 -5.21 -43.84
C LEU A 9 -11.66 -5.23 -42.99
N ILE A 10 -11.37 -4.12 -42.32
CA ILE A 10 -10.32 -4.06 -41.29
C ILE A 10 -10.94 -4.61 -40.00
N SER A 11 -10.59 -5.84 -39.66
CA SER A 11 -10.88 -6.43 -38.36
C SER A 11 -9.82 -5.96 -37.36
N CYS A 12 -10.17 -5.02 -36.47
CA CYS A 12 -9.33 -4.66 -35.33
C CYS A 12 -9.53 -5.70 -34.22
N ALA A 13 -8.52 -6.56 -34.05
CA ALA A 13 -8.41 -7.37 -32.84
C ALA A 13 -8.01 -6.46 -31.67
N PHE A 14 -8.87 -6.32 -30.67
CA PHE A 14 -8.52 -5.70 -29.40
C PHE A 14 -7.77 -6.73 -28.55
N SER A 15 -6.46 -6.59 -28.44
CA SER A 15 -5.67 -7.29 -27.44
C SER A 15 -5.96 -6.65 -26.08
N THR A 16 -6.58 -7.40 -25.17
CA THR A 16 -6.67 -7.01 -23.76
C THR A 16 -5.37 -7.38 -23.07
N ASP A 17 -4.47 -6.42 -22.89
CA ASP A 17 -3.30 -6.60 -22.03
C ASP A 17 -3.78 -6.69 -20.57
N VAL A 18 -3.85 -7.92 -20.05
CA VAL A 18 -3.95 -8.18 -18.62
C VAL A 18 -2.56 -7.89 -18.04
N TYR A 19 -2.39 -6.72 -17.43
CA TYR A 19 -1.18 -6.42 -16.66
C TYR A 19 -1.16 -7.30 -15.40
N ALA A 20 -0.45 -8.42 -15.47
CA ALA A 20 0.04 -9.10 -14.29
C ALA A 20 1.09 -8.19 -13.64
N LEU A 21 0.87 -7.78 -12.39
CA LEU A 21 1.91 -7.12 -11.59
C LEU A 21 3.05 -8.12 -11.40
N GLU A 22 4.19 -7.88 -12.07
CA GLU A 22 5.41 -8.64 -11.85
C GLU A 22 5.84 -8.51 -10.38
N PRO A 23 6.30 -9.60 -9.73
CA PRO A 23 6.86 -9.52 -8.39
C PRO A 23 8.06 -8.56 -8.38
N ALA A 24 8.20 -7.78 -7.30
CA ALA A 24 9.29 -6.82 -7.17
C ALA A 24 10.66 -7.50 -7.32
N SER A 25 11.55 -6.90 -8.13
CA SER A 25 12.92 -7.39 -8.29
C SER A 25 13.70 -7.29 -6.98
N THR A 26 14.72 -8.15 -6.79
CA THR A 26 15.57 -8.12 -5.60
C THR A 26 16.24 -6.76 -5.37
N GLU A 27 16.65 -6.09 -6.44
CA GLU A 27 17.21 -4.74 -6.40
C GLU A 27 16.19 -3.70 -5.92
N ARG A 28 14.92 -3.81 -6.33
CA ARG A 28 13.84 -2.96 -5.83
C ARG A 28 13.60 -3.19 -4.34
N LEU A 29 13.61 -4.44 -3.89
CA LEU A 29 13.46 -4.80 -2.48
C LEU A 29 14.61 -4.26 -1.61
N ASP A 30 15.86 -4.34 -2.09
CA ASP A 30 17.03 -3.84 -1.37
C ASP A 30 17.01 -2.31 -1.28
N ALA A 31 16.63 -1.61 -2.35
CA ALA A 31 16.47 -0.16 -2.36
C ALA A 31 15.33 0.32 -1.44
N VAL A 32 14.24 -0.44 -1.36
CA VAL A 32 13.13 -0.21 -0.40
C VAL A 32 13.63 -0.38 1.03
N ALA A 33 14.41 -1.43 1.32
CA ALA A 33 14.98 -1.66 2.65
C ALA A 33 15.96 -0.53 3.07
N GLU A 34 16.82 -0.10 2.16
CA GLU A 34 17.77 1.00 2.38
C GLU A 34 17.05 2.32 2.69
N ARG A 35 16.08 2.72 1.85
CA ARG A 35 15.28 3.94 2.08
C ARG A 35 14.40 3.81 3.31
N GLY A 36 13.86 2.61 3.54
CA GLY A 36 13.06 2.27 4.70
C GLY A 36 13.82 2.51 6.01
N SER A 37 15.12 2.22 6.07
CA SER A 37 15.94 2.46 7.27
C SER A 37 16.07 3.94 7.67
N HIS A 38 15.89 4.86 6.72
CA HIS A 38 15.90 6.31 6.97
C HIS A 38 14.51 6.88 7.31
N VAL A 39 13.44 6.11 7.07
CA VAL A 39 12.04 6.56 7.24
C VAL A 39 11.34 5.83 8.38
N MET A 40 11.72 4.58 8.65
CA MET A 40 11.21 3.73 9.72
C MET A 40 12.25 3.66 10.83
N PRO A 41 11.99 4.29 12.00
CA PRO A 41 12.98 4.42 13.06
C PRO A 41 13.10 3.14 13.90
N PHE A 42 12.76 1.97 13.37
CA PHE A 42 12.78 0.68 14.05
C PHE A 42 13.31 -0.43 13.13
N SER A 43 13.79 -1.52 13.72
CA SER A 43 14.32 -2.65 12.95
C SER A 43 13.22 -3.40 12.21
N LEU A 44 13.26 -3.34 10.86
CA LEU A 44 12.36 -4.09 9.97
C LEU A 44 12.39 -5.60 10.23
N GLU A 45 13.58 -6.17 10.43
CA GLU A 45 13.76 -7.60 10.72
C GLU A 45 13.05 -8.05 12.00
N LYS A 46 12.92 -7.15 12.98
CA LYS A 46 12.29 -7.42 14.29
C LYS A 46 10.80 -7.06 14.32
N THR A 47 10.25 -6.61 13.21
CA THR A 47 8.85 -6.22 13.10
C THR A 47 8.10 -7.04 12.07
N LEU A 48 6.80 -7.14 12.25
CA LEU A 48 5.88 -7.63 11.23
C LEU A 48 5.00 -6.46 10.78
N HIS A 49 4.99 -6.22 9.48
CA HIS A 49 4.09 -5.25 8.85
C HIS A 49 2.86 -6.01 8.34
N ILE A 50 1.67 -5.49 8.64
CA ILE A 50 0.40 -6.11 8.30
C ILE A 50 -0.46 -5.08 7.58
N PHE A 51 -0.95 -5.43 6.40
CA PHE A 51 -1.88 -4.63 5.61
C PHE A 51 -3.11 -5.48 5.34
N LYS A 52 -4.20 -5.21 6.06
CA LYS A 52 -5.43 -6.00 6.01
C LYS A 52 -6.57 -5.19 5.38
N PRO A 53 -6.99 -5.48 4.14
CA PRO A 53 -8.22 -4.92 3.58
C PRO A 53 -9.44 -5.25 4.45
N THR A 54 -10.38 -4.31 4.53
CA THR A 54 -11.72 -4.49 5.09
C THR A 54 -12.78 -4.02 4.09
N ASP A 55 -14.04 -4.38 4.31
CA ASP A 55 -15.14 -4.04 3.41
C ASP A 55 -15.30 -2.51 3.20
N ASN A 56 -14.91 -1.72 4.19
CA ASN A 56 -14.99 -0.25 4.20
C ASN A 56 -13.61 0.45 4.17
N GLY A 57 -12.54 -0.26 3.81
CA GLY A 57 -11.20 0.31 3.73
C GLY A 57 -10.11 -0.70 4.11
N GLY A 58 -9.38 -0.44 5.19
CA GLY A 58 -8.33 -1.36 5.65
C GLY A 58 -7.65 -0.98 6.96
N ILE A 59 -6.88 -1.90 7.50
CA ILE A 59 -6.06 -1.73 8.70
C ILE A 59 -4.58 -1.94 8.35
N GLN A 60 -3.76 -0.93 8.61
CA GLN A 60 -2.30 -1.05 8.64
C GLN A 60 -1.86 -1.29 10.08
N GLN A 61 -1.06 -2.32 10.33
CA GLN A 61 -0.45 -2.56 11.64
C GLN A 61 1.05 -2.80 11.50
N VAL A 62 1.79 -2.41 12.53
CA VAL A 62 3.19 -2.82 12.70
C VAL A 62 3.32 -3.30 14.13
N ILE A 63 3.84 -4.52 14.29
CA ILE A 63 4.02 -5.15 15.61
C ILE A 63 5.45 -5.68 15.76
N ALA A 64 5.96 -5.71 16.98
CA ALA A 64 7.23 -6.35 17.31
C ALA A 64 7.07 -7.88 17.35
N LYS A 65 8.04 -8.62 16.79
CA LYS A 65 8.02 -10.10 16.79
C LYS A 65 8.28 -10.71 18.17
N GLU A 66 9.08 -10.03 19.00
CA GLU A 66 9.50 -10.53 20.32
C GLU A 66 8.84 -9.74 21.45
N ALA A 67 8.29 -10.47 22.43
CA ALA A 67 7.72 -9.88 23.63
C ALA A 67 8.82 -9.20 24.46
N GLY A 68 8.59 -7.94 24.87
CA GLY A 68 9.52 -7.18 25.72
C GLY A 68 10.40 -6.15 24.99
N GLY A 69 10.26 -6.00 23.67
CA GLY A 69 10.93 -4.96 22.88
C GLY A 69 10.39 -3.54 23.10
N SER A 70 10.41 -3.03 24.34
CA SER A 70 9.80 -1.74 24.71
C SER A 70 10.26 -0.55 23.84
N ALA A 71 11.55 -0.51 23.48
CA ALA A 71 12.09 0.51 22.58
C ALA A 71 11.53 0.39 21.14
N GLN A 72 11.44 -0.83 20.59
CA GLN A 72 10.84 -1.05 19.27
C GLN A 72 9.37 -0.66 19.26
N ILE A 73 8.61 -1.06 20.29
CA ILE A 73 7.19 -0.75 20.43
C ILE A 73 6.99 0.77 20.48
N ALA A 74 7.80 1.50 21.25
CA ALA A 74 7.72 2.95 21.33
C ALA A 74 7.99 3.62 19.96
N LEU A 75 9.00 3.15 19.23
CA LEU A 75 9.37 3.68 17.90
C LEU A 75 8.28 3.39 16.86
N ILE A 76 7.69 2.20 16.90
CA ILE A 76 6.54 1.82 16.06
C ILE A 76 5.36 2.75 16.31
N ARG A 77 5.01 2.96 17.58
CA ARG A 77 3.88 3.80 17.98
C ARG A 77 4.06 5.25 17.53
N GLN A 78 5.24 5.81 17.80
CA GLN A 78 5.58 7.17 17.36
C GLN A 78 5.50 7.30 15.83
N HIS A 79 6.02 6.31 15.10
CA HIS A 79 6.00 6.31 13.65
C HIS A 79 4.57 6.27 13.08
N LEU A 80 3.73 5.34 13.54
CA LEU A 80 2.36 5.21 13.06
C LEU A 80 1.46 6.39 13.46
N ALA A 81 1.66 6.96 14.65
CA ALA A 81 0.98 8.21 15.03
C ALA A 81 1.35 9.36 14.08
N GLY A 82 2.65 9.47 13.74
CA GLY A 82 3.14 10.45 12.77
C GLY A 82 2.55 10.27 11.36
N LEU A 83 2.51 9.03 10.86
CA LEU A 83 1.89 8.70 9.57
C LEU A 83 0.40 9.03 9.57
N SER A 84 -0.34 8.65 10.61
CA SER A 84 -1.77 8.99 10.70
C SER A 84 -2.00 10.51 10.63
N ALA A 85 -1.17 11.31 11.30
CA ALA A 85 -1.26 12.77 11.27
C ALA A 85 -0.92 13.38 9.90
N GLN A 86 -0.07 12.71 9.11
CA GLN A 86 0.24 13.09 7.73
C GLN A 86 -0.91 12.70 6.78
N PHE A 87 -1.42 11.47 6.88
CA PHE A 87 -2.50 10.98 6.04
C PHE A 87 -3.79 11.80 6.16
N VAL A 88 -4.14 12.27 7.36
CA VAL A 88 -5.28 13.19 7.55
C VAL A 88 -5.15 14.46 6.70
N LYS A 89 -3.94 14.88 6.36
CA LYS A 89 -3.65 16.06 5.51
C LYS A 89 -3.47 15.71 4.03
N GLY A 90 -3.67 14.45 3.65
CA GLY A 90 -3.35 13.94 2.31
C GLY A 90 -1.84 13.83 2.05
N ASP A 91 -1.00 13.88 3.08
CA ASP A 91 0.46 13.77 2.93
C ASP A 91 0.88 12.29 2.97
N PHE A 92 1.20 11.76 1.79
CA PHE A 92 1.74 10.41 1.60
C PHE A 92 3.24 10.43 1.26
N SER A 93 3.95 11.53 1.54
CA SER A 93 5.37 11.67 1.22
C SER A 93 6.24 10.64 1.93
N GLY A 94 5.86 10.17 3.13
CA GLY A 94 6.52 9.09 3.86
C GLY A 94 6.61 7.80 3.04
N PRO A 95 5.46 7.17 2.71
CA PRO A 95 5.41 6.03 1.81
C PRO A 95 6.06 6.27 0.45
N GLN A 96 5.83 7.42 -0.19
CA GLN A 96 6.40 7.73 -1.50
C GLN A 96 7.94 7.75 -1.51
N ARG A 97 8.58 8.19 -0.43
CA ARG A 97 10.05 8.15 -0.31
C ARG A 97 10.61 6.72 -0.35
N ILE A 98 9.82 5.74 0.07
CA ILE A 98 10.21 4.33 0.08
C ILE A 98 9.84 3.66 -1.26
N HIS A 99 8.62 3.89 -1.73
CA HIS A 99 7.98 3.12 -2.81
C HIS A 99 7.99 3.81 -4.20
N GLY A 100 8.34 5.09 -4.25
CA GLY A 100 8.24 5.94 -5.43
C GLY A 100 6.91 6.70 -5.51
N ASN A 101 6.85 7.70 -6.40
CA ASN A 101 5.71 8.60 -6.53
C ASN A 101 4.48 7.95 -7.19
N ASP A 102 4.70 6.90 -7.98
CA ASP A 102 3.66 6.21 -8.77
C ASP A 102 3.00 5.04 -8.02
N MET A 103 3.11 5.03 -6.68
CA MET A 103 2.53 3.98 -5.85
C MET A 103 1.00 3.95 -6.02
N PRO A 104 0.41 2.80 -6.42
CA PRO A 104 -1.02 2.67 -6.62
C PRO A 104 -1.84 3.17 -5.42
N GLY A 105 -2.91 3.92 -5.70
CA GLY A 105 -3.81 4.49 -4.69
C GLY A 105 -3.33 5.79 -4.05
N VAL A 106 -2.03 6.13 -4.09
CA VAL A 106 -1.53 7.34 -3.41
C VAL A 106 -2.12 8.62 -3.99
N LYS A 107 -2.27 8.71 -5.32
CA LYS A 107 -2.83 9.91 -5.97
C LYS A 107 -4.26 10.16 -5.52
N GLU A 108 -5.09 9.12 -5.52
CA GLU A 108 -6.48 9.18 -5.08
C GLU A 108 -6.55 9.56 -3.59
N LEU A 109 -5.80 8.86 -2.74
CA LEU A 109 -5.80 9.10 -1.29
C LEU A 109 -5.26 10.49 -0.90
N SER A 110 -4.27 11.01 -1.62
CA SER A 110 -3.69 12.34 -1.35
C SER A 110 -4.66 13.48 -1.68
N THR A 111 -5.66 13.23 -2.53
CA THR A 111 -6.66 14.23 -2.94
C THR A 111 -8.00 14.07 -2.22
N ALA A 112 -8.15 13.02 -1.40
CA ALA A 112 -9.37 12.64 -0.71
C ALA A 112 -9.57 13.36 0.64
N ALA A 113 -9.26 14.65 0.70
CA ALA A 113 -9.33 15.43 1.94
C ALA A 113 -10.74 15.34 2.55
N GLY A 114 -10.82 14.82 3.78
CA GLY A 114 -12.07 14.64 4.53
C GLY A 114 -12.96 13.46 4.08
N GLN A 115 -12.54 12.68 3.08
CA GLN A 115 -13.32 11.53 2.58
C GLN A 115 -12.78 10.18 3.07
N VAL A 116 -11.53 10.14 3.54
CA VAL A 116 -10.96 8.98 4.25
C VAL A 116 -10.69 9.37 5.70
N HIS A 117 -11.22 8.60 6.63
CA HIS A 117 -10.91 8.71 8.05
C HIS A 117 -9.71 7.83 8.39
N PHE A 118 -8.69 8.43 9.02
CA PHE A 118 -7.50 7.75 9.49
C PHE A 118 -7.47 7.78 11.02
N ALA A 119 -7.51 6.60 11.66
CA ALA A 119 -7.51 6.48 13.11
C ALA A 119 -6.35 5.64 13.61
N TYR A 120 -5.44 6.28 14.35
CA TYR A 120 -4.34 5.61 15.03
C TYR A 120 -4.78 4.99 16.37
N GLN A 121 -4.20 3.84 16.72
CA GLN A 121 -4.34 3.21 18.03
C GLN A 121 -3.07 2.46 18.46
N ASP A 122 -2.71 2.59 19.74
CA ASP A 122 -1.68 1.77 20.41
C ASP A 122 -2.12 0.29 20.50
N LEU A 123 -1.20 -0.63 20.19
CA LEU A 123 -1.34 -2.05 20.48
C LEU A 123 -0.33 -2.47 21.55
N PRO A 124 -0.60 -3.53 22.36
CA PRO A 124 0.35 -4.00 23.38
C PRO A 124 1.77 -4.25 22.84
N ASP A 125 1.87 -4.73 21.60
CA ASP A 125 3.09 -5.11 20.89
C ASP A 125 3.44 -4.19 19.71
N GLY A 126 2.74 -3.07 19.53
CA GLY A 126 2.98 -2.15 18.41
C GLY A 126 1.93 -1.05 18.28
N GLY A 127 1.44 -0.84 17.05
CA GLY A 127 0.36 0.11 16.77
C GLY A 127 -0.35 -0.20 15.46
N GLN A 128 -1.47 0.51 15.23
CA GLN A 128 -2.25 0.38 14.02
C GLN A 128 -2.85 1.70 13.54
N ILE A 129 -3.18 1.77 12.26
CA ILE A 129 -3.96 2.84 11.63
C ILE A 129 -5.13 2.18 10.88
N ALA A 130 -6.36 2.57 11.21
CA ALA A 130 -7.54 2.24 10.43
C ALA A 130 -7.77 3.30 9.35
N PHE A 131 -8.03 2.86 8.12
CA PHE A 131 -8.38 3.64 6.95
C PHE A 131 -9.84 3.32 6.64
N VAL A 132 -10.73 4.29 6.73
CA VAL A 132 -12.18 4.07 6.56
C VAL A 132 -12.76 5.08 5.59
N SER A 133 -13.57 4.61 4.65
CA SER A 133 -14.30 5.44 3.69
C SER A 133 -15.63 4.78 3.33
N ASP A 134 -16.64 5.58 3.03
CA ASP A 134 -17.90 5.11 2.45
C ASP A 134 -17.89 5.18 0.91
N GLU A 135 -16.93 5.88 0.31
CA GLU A 135 -16.78 6.01 -1.13
C GLU A 135 -16.11 4.77 -1.74
N PRO A 136 -16.78 4.01 -2.64
CA PRO A 136 -16.23 2.78 -3.22
C PRO A 136 -14.90 2.98 -3.95
N GLY A 137 -14.73 4.13 -4.62
CA GLY A 137 -13.48 4.46 -5.31
C GLY A 137 -12.29 4.62 -4.35
N LEU A 138 -12.54 5.18 -3.16
CA LEU A 138 -11.50 5.35 -2.14
C LEU A 138 -11.21 4.04 -1.40
N ILE A 139 -12.22 3.18 -1.19
CA ILE A 139 -12.00 1.82 -0.68
C ILE A 139 -11.07 1.05 -1.64
N ALA A 140 -11.35 1.11 -2.94
CA ALA A 140 -10.48 0.50 -3.95
C ALA A 140 -9.06 1.10 -3.94
N ALA A 141 -8.91 2.42 -3.74
CA ALA A 141 -7.61 3.06 -3.61
C ALA A 141 -6.84 2.61 -2.35
N ILE A 142 -7.51 2.42 -1.21
CA ILE A 142 -6.91 1.85 0.01
C ILE A 142 -6.39 0.44 -0.27
N HIS A 143 -7.18 -0.40 -0.95
CA HIS A 143 -6.77 -1.78 -1.27
C HIS A 143 -5.59 -1.82 -2.26
N ALA A 144 -5.57 -0.92 -3.25
CA ALA A 144 -4.44 -0.77 -4.18
C ALA A 144 -3.17 -0.33 -3.44
N TYR A 145 -3.27 0.64 -2.54
CA TYR A 145 -2.18 1.09 -1.69
C TYR A 145 -1.63 -0.04 -0.80
N PHE A 146 -2.50 -0.84 -0.19
CA PHE A 146 -2.09 -1.98 0.64
C PHE A 146 -1.43 -3.10 -0.17
N THR A 147 -1.94 -3.40 -1.36
CA THR A 147 -1.32 -4.37 -2.28
C THR A 147 0.09 -3.94 -2.70
N ALA A 148 0.28 -2.64 -2.99
CA ALA A 148 1.59 -2.11 -3.34
C ALA A 148 2.60 -2.22 -2.18
N GLN A 149 2.16 -1.94 -0.95
CA GLN A 149 2.97 -2.14 0.26
C GLN A 149 3.40 -3.60 0.42
N LEU A 150 2.48 -4.55 0.25
CA LEU A 150 2.73 -5.99 0.36
C LEU A 150 3.79 -6.47 -0.64
N SER A 151 3.73 -5.99 -1.89
CA SER A 151 4.68 -6.36 -2.95
C SER A 151 6.09 -5.83 -2.70
N ASP A 152 6.21 -4.59 -2.23
CA ASP A 152 7.51 -3.93 -2.04
C ASP A 152 8.20 -4.32 -0.72
N HIS A 153 7.47 -4.89 0.25
CA HIS A 153 7.99 -5.38 1.53
C HIS A 153 7.91 -6.91 1.67
N ALA A 154 7.88 -7.68 0.57
CA ALA A 154 7.63 -9.12 0.58
C ALA A 154 8.54 -9.97 1.52
N ARG A 155 9.70 -9.46 1.94
CA ARG A 155 10.59 -10.13 2.92
C ARG A 155 10.14 -9.99 4.39
N HIS A 156 9.28 -9.02 4.71
CA HIS A 156 8.94 -8.64 6.11
C HIS A 156 7.43 -8.52 6.37
N VAL A 157 6.58 -8.99 5.45
CA VAL A 157 5.12 -8.87 5.51
C VAL A 157 4.44 -10.24 5.53
N GLN A 158 3.32 -10.36 6.24
CA GLN A 158 2.44 -11.52 6.17
C GLN A 158 1.35 -11.29 5.10
N HIS A 159 1.24 -12.18 4.12
CA HIS A 159 0.08 -12.24 3.22
C HIS A 159 -1.06 -13.00 3.90
N HIS A 160 -2.25 -12.39 4.01
CA HIS A 160 -3.48 -13.13 4.24
C HIS A 160 -4.16 -13.36 2.89
N GLY A 161 -4.03 -14.59 2.39
CA GLY A 161 -4.84 -15.09 1.28
C GLY A 161 -6.29 -15.29 1.73
N HIS A 162 -7.22 -15.01 0.82
CA HIS A 162 -8.60 -15.45 0.90
C HIS A 162 -8.59 -16.96 1.19
N GLN A 163 -9.13 -17.37 2.35
CA GLN A 163 -9.39 -18.79 2.57
C GLN A 163 -10.52 -19.21 1.61
N PRO A 164 -10.38 -20.33 0.87
CA PRO A 164 -11.48 -20.91 0.12
C PRO A 164 -12.61 -21.39 1.05
#